data_AF-A0A149VCN0-F1
#
_entry.id   AF-A0A149VCN0-F1
#
_cell.length_a   1.000
_cell.length_b   1.000
_cell.length_c   1.000
_cell.angle_alpha   90.00
_cell.angle_beta   90.00
_cell.angle_gamma   90.00
#
_symmetry.space_group_name_H-M   'P 1'
#
loop_
_entity.id
_entity.type
_entity.pdbx_description
1 polymer ?
#
loop_
_entity_poly.entity_id
_entity_poly.type
_entity_poly.pdbx_seq_one_letter_code
_entity_poly.pdbx_strand_id
1 'polypeptide(L)' 'MTRLESYMTGGSFAATRFLMDVEGHPEEDRLGKALSELEFFAENAEILGVYTQSPFRRHMTGAPSEDQTSGPADAISG' A
#
# COMPACT_ATOMS: atom_id res chain seq x y z
N MET A 1 3.14 -0.86 4.71
CA MET A 1 4.25 -1.10 3.76
C MET A 1 4.03 -2.46 3.13
N THR A 2 4.06 -2.55 1.81
CA THR A 2 3.74 -3.77 1.05
C THR A 2 4.94 -4.34 0.30
N ARG A 3 5.96 -3.52 0.05
CA ARG A 3 7.24 -3.95 -0.55
C ARG A 3 8.38 -3.08 -0.06
N LEU A 4 9.56 -3.68 0.13
CA LEU A 4 10.80 -3.00 0.45
C LEU A 4 11.98 -3.77 -0.15
N GLU A 5 12.73 -3.14 -1.03
CA GLU A 5 13.88 -3.71 -1.73
C GLU A 5 15.10 -2.81 -1.53
N SER A 6 16.25 -3.40 -1.20
CA SER A 6 17.52 -2.68 -1.03
C SER A 6 18.42 -2.85 -2.24
N TYR A 7 19.05 -1.76 -2.65
CA TYR A 7 19.99 -1.69 -3.76
C TYR A 7 21.27 -1.01 -3.29
N MET A 8 22.39 -1.71 -3.34
CA MET A 8 23.70 -1.11 -3.11
C MET A 8 24.15 -0.36 -4.37
N THR A 9 24.48 0.92 -4.25
CA THR A 9 24.91 1.73 -5.40
C THR A 9 26.43 1.73 -5.52
N GLY A 10 26.97 1.33 -6.67
CA GLY A 10 28.38 1.54 -7.03
C GLY A 10 29.43 0.72 -6.29
N GLY A 11 29.06 -0.40 -5.64
CA GLY A 11 30.02 -1.30 -4.97
C GLY A 11 30.64 -0.73 -3.67
N SER A 12 30.28 0.50 -3.30
CA SER A 12 30.58 1.10 -2.00
C SER A 12 29.52 0.67 -0.99
N PHE A 13 29.95 0.14 0.14
CA PHE A 13 29.06 -0.21 1.27
C PHE A 13 28.37 1.00 1.91
N ALA A 14 28.71 2.24 1.50
CA ALA A 14 28.25 3.45 2.17
C ALA A 14 26.89 3.99 1.68
N ALA A 15 26.39 3.58 0.50
CA ALA A 15 25.17 4.13 -0.07
C ALA A 15 24.18 3.02 -0.49
N THR A 16 23.23 2.71 0.40
CA THR A 16 22.10 1.81 0.12
C THR A 16 20.88 2.65 -0.26
N ARG A 17 20.31 2.39 -1.43
CA ARG A 17 19.02 2.96 -1.85
C ARG A 17 17.92 1.94 -1.60
N PHE A 18 16.72 2.42 -1.27
CA PHE A 18 15.55 1.56 -1.12
C PHE A 18 14.49 1.92 -2.15
N LEU A 19 13.84 0.89 -2.69
CA LEU A 19 12.57 1.02 -3.38
C LEU A 19 11.49 0.45 -2.48
N MET A 20 10.43 1.21 -2.25
CA MET A 20 9.36 0.81 -1.33
C MET A 20 7.99 1.09 -1.92
N ASP A 21 7.05 0.18 -1.64
CA ASP A 21 5.63 0.40 -1.84
C ASP A 21 4.92 0.46 -0.49
N VAL A 22 4.02 1.42 -0.33
CA VAL A 22 3.21 1.63 0.87
C VAL A 22 1.74 1.80 0.49
N GLU A 23 0.86 1.55 1.46
CA GLU A 23 -0.57 1.78 1.32
C GLU A 23 -0.92 3.13 1.96
N GLY A 24 -1.76 3.90 1.28
CA GLY A 24 -2.16 5.25 1.66
C GLY A 24 -1.79 6.30 0.60
N HIS A 25 -2.46 7.44 0.64
CA HIS A 25 -2.15 8.60 -0.19
C HIS A 25 -1.20 9.57 0.57
N PRO A 26 -0.21 10.23 -0.08
CA PRO A 26 0.70 11.16 0.60
C PRO A 26 0.01 12.32 1.33
N GLU A 27 -1.19 12.70 0.89
CA GLU A 27 -2.01 13.74 1.52
C GLU A 27 -2.80 13.26 2.75
N GLU A 28 -2.84 11.95 3.03
CA GLU A 28 -3.43 11.42 4.25
C GLU A 28 -2.51 11.69 5.45
N ASP A 29 -3.08 12.17 6.56
CA ASP A 29 -2.35 12.55 7.78
C ASP A 29 -1.30 11.53 8.24
N ARG A 30 -1.62 10.24 8.19
CA ARG A 30 -0.72 9.18 8.68
C ARG A 30 0.50 9.00 7.78
N LEU A 31 0.28 8.93 6.47
CA LEU A 31 1.37 8.72 5.52
C LEU A 31 2.17 10.00 5.32
N GLY A 32 1.52 11.15 5.23
CA GLY A 32 2.20 12.45 5.12
C GLY A 32 3.19 12.70 6.27
N LYS A 33 2.79 12.40 7.52
CA LYS A 33 3.69 12.50 8.69
C LYS A 33 4.87 11.53 8.61
N ALA A 34 4.63 10.29 8.20
CA ALA A 34 5.69 9.29 8.05
C ALA A 34 6.68 9.66 6.94
N LEU A 35 6.21 10.22 5.82
CA LEU A 35 7.06 10.73 4.74
C LEU A 35 7.88 11.94 5.21
N SER A 36 7.27 12.85 5.98
CA SER A 36 7.97 14.00 6.56
C SER A 36 9.10 13.57 7.51
N GLU A 37 8.87 12.52 8.30
CA GLU A 37 9.89 11.95 9.17
C GLU A 37 10.97 11.21 8.36
N LEU A 38 10.59 10.53 7.28
CA LEU A 38 11.55 9.88 6.38
C LEU A 38 12.52 10.87 5.73
N GLU A 39 12.04 12.06 5.35
CA GLU A 39 12.90 13.14 4.80
C GLU A 39 13.98 13.60 5.78
N PHE A 40 13.79 13.42 7.08
CA PHE A 40 14.83 13.72 8.08
C PHE A 40 15.96 12.67 8.09
N PHE A 41 15.64 11.41 7.82
CA PHE A 41 16.60 10.29 7.89
C PHE A 41 17.25 9.94 6.55
N ALA A 42 16.55 10.18 5.44
CA ALA A 42 17.02 9.88 4.10
C ALA A 42 17.69 11.11 3.47
N GLU A 43 18.82 10.92 2.80
CA GLU A 43 19.46 12.01 2.06
C GLU A 43 18.60 12.48 0.87
N ASN A 44 17.90 11.54 0.21
CA ASN A 44 16.95 11.82 -0.85
C ASN A 44 15.77 10.84 -0.77
N ALA A 45 14.55 11.35 -0.72
CA ALA A 45 13.32 10.59 -0.84
C ALA A 45 12.52 11.12 -2.04
N GLU A 46 12.08 10.22 -2.92
CA GLU A 46 11.37 10.58 -4.15
C GLU A 46 10.13 9.70 -4.32
N ILE A 47 8.98 10.32 -4.51
CA ILE A 47 7.72 9.61 -4.82
C ILE A 47 7.68 9.37 -6.33
N LEU A 48 7.85 8.11 -6.72
CA LEU A 48 7.81 7.72 -8.14
C LEU A 48 6.40 7.71 -8.73
N GLY A 49 5.38 7.60 -7.89
CA GLY A 49 3.99 7.66 -8.33
C GLY A 49 3.00 7.24 -7.24
N VAL A 50 1.73 7.58 -7.46
CA VAL A 50 0.59 7.19 -6.64
C VAL A 50 -0.42 6.50 -7.54
N TYR A 51 -0.91 5.34 -7.13
CA TYR A 51 -1.78 4.51 -7.96
C TYR A 51 -2.88 3.85 -7.14
N THR A 52 -3.98 3.49 -7.80
CA THR A 52 -5.11 2.83 -7.15
C THR A 52 -4.74 1.40 -6.76
N GLN A 53 -5.17 1.00 -5.56
CA GLN A 53 -4.93 -0.35 -5.07
C GLN A 53 -5.68 -1.39 -5.92
N SER A 54 -4.95 -2.44 -6.34
CA SER A 54 -5.56 -3.59 -7.02
C SER A 54 -6.66 -4.24 -6.17
N PRO A 55 -7.82 -4.60 -6.75
CA PRO A 55 -8.90 -5.30 -6.04
C PRO A 55 -8.45 -6.58 -5.33
N PHE A 56 -7.39 -7.23 -5.81
CA PHE A 56 -6.82 -8.43 -5.19
C PHE A 56 -6.46 -8.22 -3.70
N ARG A 57 -5.90 -7.05 -3.34
CA ARG A 57 -5.51 -6.75 -1.95
C ARG A 57 -6.69 -6.59 -1.00
N ARG A 58 -7.87 -6.21 -1.49
CA ARG A 58 -9.09 -6.10 -0.66
C ARG A 58 -9.54 -7.46 -0.11
N HIS A 59 -9.23 -8.55 -0.80
CA HIS A 59 -9.54 -9.91 -0.35
C HIS A 59 -8.50 -10.49 0.62
N MET A 60 -7.29 -9.93 0.66
CA MET A 60 -6.22 -10.38 1.57
C MET A 60 -6.32 -9.72 2.95
N THR A 61 -6.68 -8.44 2.99
CA THR A 61 -7.05 -7.77 4.24
C THR A 61 -8.47 -8.23 4.55
N GLY A 62 -8.64 -9.15 5.50
CA GLY A 62 -9.93 -9.79 5.85
C GLY A 62 -11.00 -8.83 6.39
N ALA A 63 -11.35 -7.80 5.63
CA ALA A 63 -12.62 -7.11 5.77
C ALA A 63 -13.72 -8.13 5.45
N PRO A 64 -14.78 -8.20 6.28
CA PRO A 64 -15.87 -9.13 6.02
C PRO A 64 -16.44 -8.79 4.64
N SER A 65 -16.51 -9.81 3.80
CA SER A 65 -17.20 -9.73 2.52
C SER A 65 -18.69 -9.49 2.79
N GLU A 66 -19.11 -8.24 2.88
CA GLU A 66 -20.52 -7.85 2.73
C GLU A 66 -20.91 -7.96 1.26
N ASP A 67 -20.97 -9.19 0.75
CA ASP A 67 -21.70 -9.49 -0.48
C ASP A 67 -22.14 -10.96 -0.52
N GLN A 68 -23.04 -11.31 0.40
CA GLN A 68 -23.87 -12.51 0.31
C GLN A 68 -25.26 -12.21 0.89
N THR A 69 -25.97 -11.23 0.33
CA THR A 69 -27.43 -11.15 0.46
C THR A 69 -28.04 -11.25 -0.93
N SER A 70 -28.02 -12.45 -1.50
CA SER A 70 -28.96 -12.81 -2.55
C SER A 70 -29.10 -14.33 -2.63
N GLY A 71 -29.72 -14.92 -1.59
CA GLY A 71 -30.35 -16.24 -1.73
C GLY A 71 -31.72 -16.05 -2.39
N PRO A 72 -32.15 -16.93 -3.32
CA PRO A 72 -33.45 -16.81 -3.95
C PRO A 72 -34.51 -17.25 -2.94
N ALA A 73 -35.11 -16.29 -2.22
CA ALA A 73 -36.18 -16.54 -1.27
C ALA A 73 -37.59 -16.42 -1.87
N ASP A 74 -37.73 -16.30 -3.20
CA ASP A 74 -39.03 -16.22 -3.90
C ASP A 74 -39.30 -17.45 -4.75
N ALA A 75 -39.21 -18.64 -4.16
CA ALA A 75 -39.54 -19.89 -4.85
C ALA A 75 -40.56 -20.76 -4.12
N ILE A 76 -41.49 -20.22 -3.31
CA ILE A 76 -42.73 -20.94 -2.96
C ILE A 76 -43.88 -19.95 -2.64
N SER A 77 -44.62 -19.53 -3.67
CA SER A 77 -46.04 -19.14 -3.55
C SER A 77 -46.68 -19.21 -4.93
N GLY A 78 -47.57 -20.19 -5.10
CA GLY A 78 -48.29 -20.49 -6.34
C GLY A 78 -48.54 -21.97 -6.46
#